data_AF-A0A316RYL5-F1
#
_entry.id   AF-A0A316RYL5-F1
#
_cell.length_a   1.000
_cell.length_b   1.000
_cell.length_c   1.000
_cell.angle_alpha   90.00
_cell.angle_beta   90.00
_cell.angle_gamma   90.00
#
_symmetry.space_group_name_H-M   'P 1'
#
loop_
_entity.id
_entity.type
_entity.pdbx_description
1 polymer ?
#
loop_
_entity_poly.entity_id
_entity_poly.type
_entity_poly.pdbx_seq_one_letter_code
_entity_poly.pdbx_strand_id
1 'polypeptide(L)'
;MDSWLTYSDFKEKYPDSSLTEPQFTPMAIDAALFIENATRWCASIAAEPEQTELLALCQARLVALSEEVSASWDGVTSVSNHGYTESYASGMDMQSYLGARQQQIVEQTLSAPVTRWMLYQGGVYHPPRRR
;
A
#
# COMPACT_ATOMS: atom_id res chain seq x y z
N MET A 1 -3.94 0.40 15.44
CA MET A 1 -4.32 -0.86 14.77
C MET A 1 -3.14 -1.19 13.89
N ASP A 2 -2.52 -2.37 14.04
CA ASP A 2 -1.19 -2.59 13.44
C ASP A 2 -1.27 -3.06 11.97
N SER A 3 -2.41 -3.62 11.54
CA SER A 3 -2.67 -4.07 10.17
C SER A 3 -4.15 -4.42 9.96
N TRP A 4 -4.72 -4.23 8.76
CA TRP A 4 -6.01 -4.79 8.34
C TRP A 4 -5.87 -6.14 7.62
N LEU A 5 -4.64 -6.59 7.39
CA LEU A 5 -4.30 -7.77 6.60
C LEU A 5 -3.44 -8.73 7.40
N THR A 6 -3.82 -10.00 7.43
CA THR A 6 -2.98 -11.08 8.00
C THR A 6 -2.10 -11.71 6.93
N TYR A 7 -1.02 -12.39 7.35
CA TYR A 7 -0.14 -13.09 6.42
C TYR A 7 -0.86 -14.22 5.68
N SER A 8 -1.77 -14.95 6.35
CA SER A 8 -2.58 -16.00 5.71
C SER A 8 -3.47 -15.44 4.62
N ASP A 9 -4.18 -14.33 4.89
CA ASP A 9 -5.09 -13.71 3.92
C ASP A 9 -4.32 -13.11 2.74
N PHE A 10 -3.09 -12.62 3.00
CA PHE A 10 -2.19 -12.16 1.95
C PHE A 10 -1.78 -13.31 1.03
N LYS A 11 -1.34 -14.45 1.58
CA LYS A 11 -0.95 -15.64 0.80
C LYS A 11 -2.11 -16.24 0.01
N GLU A 12 -3.34 -16.17 0.51
CA GLU A 12 -4.52 -16.61 -0.24
C GLU A 12 -4.74 -15.76 -1.49
N LYS A 13 -4.50 -14.45 -1.40
CA LYS A 13 -4.64 -13.50 -2.52
C LYS A 13 -3.43 -13.49 -3.46
N TYR A 14 -2.23 -13.74 -2.93
CA TYR A 14 -0.96 -13.74 -3.64
C TYR A 14 -0.20 -15.06 -3.40
N PRO A 15 -0.68 -16.18 -3.96
CA PRO A 15 -0.09 -17.50 -3.72
C PRO A 15 1.34 -17.60 -4.26
N ASP A 16 1.66 -16.86 -5.32
CA ASP A 16 2.98 -16.84 -5.95
C ASP A 16 4.00 -15.95 -5.23
N SER A 17 3.57 -15.20 -4.19
CA SER A 17 4.47 -14.37 -3.40
C SER A 17 5.57 -15.23 -2.77
N SER A 18 6.81 -14.76 -2.82
CA SER A 18 7.97 -15.37 -2.18
C SER A 18 8.14 -14.94 -0.72
N LEU A 19 7.36 -13.94 -0.27
CA LEU A 19 7.46 -13.40 1.08
C LEU A 19 7.22 -14.49 2.13
N THR A 20 8.11 -14.46 3.13
CA THR A 20 7.92 -15.15 4.40
C THR A 20 7.16 -14.25 5.37
N GLU A 21 6.50 -14.84 6.37
CA GLU A 21 5.80 -14.09 7.41
C GLU A 21 6.64 -12.98 8.08
N PRO A 22 7.90 -13.19 8.49
CA PRO A 22 8.72 -12.13 9.09
C PRO A 22 9.09 -11.00 8.11
N GLN A 23 9.11 -11.25 6.80
CA GLN A 23 9.31 -10.21 5.79
C GLN A 23 8.01 -9.45 5.53
N PHE A 24 6.88 -10.17 5.55
CA PHE A 24 5.55 -9.60 5.37
C PHE A 24 5.20 -8.59 6.48
N THR A 25 5.44 -8.92 7.76
CA THR A 25 5.01 -8.08 8.88
C THR A 25 5.43 -6.61 8.78
N PRO A 26 6.71 -6.26 8.58
CA PRO A 26 7.11 -4.85 8.45
C PRO A 26 6.50 -4.19 7.20
N MET A 27 6.42 -4.90 6.07
CA MET A 27 5.84 -4.35 4.83
C MET A 27 4.34 -4.08 4.98
N ALA A 28 3.64 -4.94 5.71
CA ALA A 28 2.22 -4.76 6.04
C ALA A 28 2.02 -3.52 6.92
N ILE A 29 2.85 -3.32 7.94
CA ILE A 29 2.80 -2.13 8.81
C ILE A 29 3.04 -0.86 8.00
N ASP A 30 4.08 -0.84 7.16
CA ASP A 30 4.39 0.31 6.29
C ASP A 30 3.24 0.63 5.33
N ALA A 31 2.62 -0.41 4.74
CA ALA A 31 1.45 -0.26 3.89
C ALA A 31 0.24 0.29 4.64
N ALA A 32 -0.01 -0.16 5.87
CA ALA A 32 -1.09 0.35 6.71
C ALA A 32 -0.88 1.84 7.03
N LEU A 33 0.33 2.21 7.47
CA LEU A 33 0.70 3.60 7.74
C LEU A 33 0.57 4.48 6.49
N PHE A 34 0.93 3.97 5.31
CA PHE A 34 0.76 4.72 4.06
C PHE A 34 -0.72 4.99 3.78
N ILE A 35 -1.59 3.98 3.94
CA ILE A 35 -3.05 4.14 3.75
C ILE A 35 -3.62 5.13 4.75
N GLU A 36 -3.22 5.06 6.02
CA GLU A 36 -3.64 6.02 7.05
C GLU A 36 -3.21 7.44 6.64
N ASN A 37 -1.96 7.66 6.25
CA ASN A 37 -1.50 8.98 5.82
C ASN A 37 -2.21 9.47 4.55
N ALA A 38 -2.41 8.62 3.56
CA ALA A 38 -3.10 8.95 2.31
C ALA A 38 -4.58 9.32 2.54
N THR A 39 -5.22 8.65 3.50
CA THR A 39 -6.62 8.94 3.90
C THR A 39 -6.72 9.96 5.03
N ARG A 40 -5.61 10.58 5.45
CA ARG A 40 -5.55 11.53 6.57
C ARG A 40 -6.16 10.97 7.85
N TRP A 41 -5.84 9.71 8.13
CA TRP A 41 -6.28 8.94 9.28
C TRP A 41 -7.77 8.58 9.27
N CYS A 42 -8.51 8.86 8.19
CA CYS A 42 -9.91 8.44 8.06
C CYS A 42 -10.07 6.90 8.00
N ALA A 43 -9.08 6.17 7.48
CA ALA A 43 -9.10 4.71 7.50
C ALA A 43 -9.16 4.13 8.93
N SER A 44 -8.62 4.83 9.94
CA SER A 44 -8.58 4.35 11.33
C SER A 44 -9.97 4.30 11.99
N ILE A 45 -10.93 5.06 11.49
CA ILE A 45 -12.32 5.10 11.99
C ILE A 45 -13.26 4.21 11.19
N ALA A 46 -12.74 3.40 10.25
CA ALA A 46 -13.52 2.40 9.53
C ALA A 46 -14.11 1.39 10.52
N ALA A 47 -15.44 1.22 10.48
CA ALA A 47 -16.16 0.35 11.41
C ALA A 47 -16.93 -0.76 10.70
N GLU A 48 -17.25 -0.58 9.43
CA GLU A 48 -18.02 -1.55 8.65
C GLU A 48 -17.11 -2.64 8.07
N PRO A 49 -17.54 -3.91 8.05
CA PRO A 49 -16.72 -5.02 7.55
C PRO A 49 -16.32 -4.81 6.08
N GLU A 50 -17.24 -4.32 5.25
CA GLU A 50 -16.98 -3.99 3.83
C GLU A 50 -15.87 -2.93 3.68
N GLN A 51 -15.73 -2.00 4.64
CA GLN A 51 -14.64 -1.01 4.64
C GLN A 51 -13.32 -1.69 4.98
N THR A 52 -13.31 -2.54 5.99
CA THR A 52 -12.10 -3.26 6.42
C THR A 52 -11.60 -4.24 5.36
N GLU A 53 -12.50 -4.88 4.60
CA GLU A 53 -12.13 -5.76 3.49
C GLU A 53 -11.44 -4.99 2.36
N LEU A 54 -11.93 -3.80 2.02
CA LEU A 54 -11.31 -2.93 1.03
C LEU A 54 -9.97 -2.36 1.50
N LEU A 55 -9.85 -2.03 2.80
CA LEU A 55 -8.57 -1.64 3.40
C LEU A 55 -7.56 -2.79 3.37
N ALA A 56 -7.98 -4.01 3.72
CA ALA A 56 -7.15 -5.21 3.62
C ALA A 56 -6.70 -5.50 2.17
N LEU A 57 -7.60 -5.32 1.20
CA LEU A 57 -7.28 -5.46 -0.23
C LEU A 57 -6.30 -4.36 -0.70
N CYS A 58 -6.49 -3.12 -0.24
CA CYS A 58 -5.56 -2.04 -0.53
C CYS A 58 -4.17 -2.33 0.03
N GLN A 59 -4.11 -2.76 1.30
CA GLN A 59 -2.87 -3.10 1.97
C GLN A 59 -2.16 -4.27 1.27
N ALA A 60 -2.90 -5.30 0.83
CA ALA A 60 -2.32 -6.44 0.12
C ALA A 60 -1.67 -6.03 -1.21
N ARG A 61 -2.31 -5.11 -1.96
CA ARG A 61 -1.74 -4.57 -3.22
C ARG A 61 -0.48 -3.75 -2.98
N LEU A 62 -0.42 -2.99 -1.88
CA LEU A 62 0.77 -2.23 -1.51
C LEU A 62 1.92 -3.14 -1.08
N VAL A 63 1.64 -4.21 -0.33
CA VAL A 63 2.64 -5.22 0.06
C VAL A 63 3.19 -5.93 -1.18
N ALA A 64 2.34 -6.36 -2.10
CA ALA A 64 2.77 -6.99 -3.35
C ALA A 64 3.66 -6.06 -4.20
N LEU A 65 3.30 -4.77 -4.31
CA LEU A 65 4.14 -3.78 -4.98
C LEU A 65 5.51 -3.64 -4.28
N SER A 66 5.54 -3.62 -2.95
CA SER A 66 6.81 -3.52 -2.21
C SER A 66 7.69 -4.77 -2.37
N GLU A 67 7.11 -5.95 -2.53
CA GLU A 67 7.84 -7.18 -2.85
C GLU A 67 8.49 -7.08 -4.23
N GLU A 68 7.72 -6.68 -5.26
CA GLU A 68 8.22 -6.49 -6.63
C GLU A 68 9.39 -5.50 -6.67
N VAL A 69 9.27 -4.38 -5.96
CA VAL A 69 10.31 -3.36 -5.87
C VAL A 69 11.55 -3.88 -5.16
N SER A 70 11.37 -4.60 -4.04
CA SER A 70 12.48 -5.18 -3.28
C SER A 70 13.24 -6.22 -4.11
N ALA A 71 12.53 -7.09 -4.83
CA ALA A 71 13.12 -8.05 -5.75
C ALA A 71 13.86 -7.37 -6.91
N SER A 72 13.33 -6.26 -7.44
CA SER A 72 14.01 -5.47 -8.46
C SER A 72 15.31 -4.81 -7.95
N TRP A 73 15.39 -4.49 -6.65
CA TRP A 73 16.56 -3.85 -6.04
C TRP A 73 17.67 -4.83 -5.66
N ASP A 74 17.33 -6.07 -5.30
CA ASP A 74 18.31 -7.12 -4.97
C ASP A 74 19.25 -7.45 -6.15
N GLY A 75 18.82 -7.15 -7.38
CA GLY A 75 19.63 -7.27 -8.60
C GLY A 75 20.67 -6.16 -8.85
N VAL A 76 20.70 -5.07 -8.06
CA VAL A 76 21.63 -3.92 -8.25
C VAL A 76 22.93 -4.07 -7.44
N THR A 77 23.17 -5.24 -6.85
CA THR A 77 24.46 -5.53 -6.18
C THR A 77 25.51 -5.96 -7.20
N SER A 78 26.36 -5.00 -7.59
CA SER A 78 27.58 -5.10 -8.41
C SER A 78 27.47 -4.84 -9.92
N VAL A 79 27.92 -3.66 -10.35
CA VAL A 79 29.09 -3.51 -11.24
C VAL A 79 29.75 -2.18 -10.92
N SER A 80 31.00 -2.23 -10.47
CA SER A 80 31.90 -1.08 -10.43
C SER A 80 31.96 -0.44 -11.81
N ASN A 81 31.37 0.73 -12.00
CA ASN A 81 31.64 1.51 -13.21
C ASN A 81 32.51 2.71 -12.84
N HIS A 82 33.71 2.73 -13.42
CA HIS A 82 34.66 3.82 -13.29
C HIS A 82 34.01 5.14 -13.69
N GLY A 83 33.81 6.00 -12.68
CA GLY A 83 33.68 7.44 -12.81
C GLY A 83 32.71 7.96 -13.86
N TYR A 84 31.40 7.88 -13.62
CA TYR A 84 30.45 8.87 -14.14
C TYR A 84 29.29 9.09 -13.17
N THR A 85 29.04 10.36 -12.88
CA THR A 85 28.11 10.92 -11.90
C THR A 85 26.72 11.09 -12.51
N GLU A 86 25.97 10.00 -12.72
CA GLU A 86 24.59 10.10 -13.28
C GLU A 86 23.52 9.28 -12.52
N SER A 87 23.84 8.71 -11.35
CA SER A 87 22.90 7.84 -10.61
C SER A 87 21.88 8.55 -9.71
N TYR A 88 21.96 9.89 -9.53
CA TYR A 88 21.06 10.61 -8.64
C TYR A 88 19.71 10.98 -9.28
N ALA A 89 19.67 11.21 -10.60
CA ALA A 89 18.43 11.58 -11.30
C ALA A 89 17.45 10.40 -11.40
N SER A 90 17.95 9.20 -11.74
CA SER A 90 17.11 8.00 -11.87
C SER A 90 16.53 7.52 -10.53
N GLY A 91 17.25 7.70 -9.42
CA GLY A 91 16.76 7.35 -8.08
C GLY A 91 15.61 8.24 -7.61
N MET A 92 15.67 9.56 -7.87
CA MET A 92 14.59 10.49 -7.53
C MET A 92 13.34 10.28 -8.39
N ASP A 93 13.52 10.01 -9.68
CA ASP A 93 12.42 9.71 -10.60
C ASP A 93 11.70 8.40 -10.22
N MET A 94 12.44 7.38 -9.79
CA MET A 94 11.87 6.11 -9.34
C MET A 94 11.13 6.23 -8.01
N GLN A 95 11.67 6.95 -7.02
CA GLN A 95 10.94 7.20 -5.76
C GLN A 95 9.64 7.96 -5.99
N SER A 96 9.68 8.94 -6.89
CA SER A 96 8.48 9.69 -7.30
C SER A 96 7.47 8.79 -8.00
N TYR A 97 7.93 7.89 -8.88
CA TYR A 97 7.09 6.88 -9.53
C TYR A 97 6.45 5.92 -8.53
N LEU A 98 7.21 5.42 -7.54
CA LEU A 98 6.69 4.53 -6.51
C LEU A 98 5.63 5.21 -5.65
N GLY A 99 5.89 6.44 -5.20
CA GLY A 99 4.90 7.22 -4.46
C GLY A 99 3.61 7.45 -5.27
N ALA A 100 3.74 7.79 -6.56
CA ALA A 100 2.59 7.93 -7.46
C ALA A 100 1.84 6.61 -7.65
N ARG A 101 2.54 5.49 -7.75
CA ARG A 101 1.93 4.16 -7.90
C ARG A 101 1.20 3.72 -6.63
N GLN A 102 1.77 3.97 -5.46
CA GLN A 102 1.12 3.69 -4.17
C GLN A 102 -0.15 4.55 -4.00
N GLN A 103 -0.09 5.84 -4.33
CA GLN A 103 -1.27 6.73 -4.36
C GLN A 103 -2.36 6.20 -5.30
N GLN A 104 -1.97 5.79 -6.52
CA GLN A 104 -2.89 5.23 -7.50
C GLN A 104 -3.58 3.96 -6.99
N ILE A 105 -2.85 3.08 -6.27
CA ILE A 105 -3.45 1.90 -5.65
C ILE A 105 -4.51 2.30 -4.63
N VAL A 106 -4.20 3.25 -3.73
CA VAL A 106 -5.12 3.75 -2.71
C VAL A 106 -6.39 4.34 -3.34
N GLU A 107 -6.23 5.20 -4.35
CA GLU A 107 -7.38 5.80 -5.05
C GLU A 107 -8.24 4.74 -5.74
N GLN A 108 -7.63 3.78 -6.44
CA GLN A 108 -8.37 2.74 -7.15
C GLN A 108 -9.15 1.83 -6.20
N THR A 109 -8.55 1.41 -5.09
CA THR A 109 -9.17 0.48 -4.15
C THR A 109 -10.20 1.15 -3.26
N LEU A 110 -9.93 2.38 -2.82
CA LEU A 110 -10.81 3.14 -1.93
C LEU A 110 -11.80 4.04 -2.68
N SER A 111 -11.85 4.01 -4.01
CA SER A 111 -12.86 4.72 -4.80
C SER A 111 -14.27 4.14 -4.68
N ALA A 112 -14.42 2.96 -4.09
CA ALA A 112 -15.71 2.28 -3.91
C ALA A 112 -16.66 3.12 -3.03
N PRO A 113 -17.99 3.11 -3.25
CA PRO A 113 -18.93 3.97 -2.53
C PRO A 113 -18.84 3.92 -1.00
N VAL A 114 -18.44 2.76 -0.46
CA VAL A 114 -18.36 2.47 0.97
C VAL A 114 -17.10 3.04 1.63
N THR A 115 -16.03 3.28 0.86
CA THR A 115 -14.72 3.79 1.32
C THR A 115 -14.34 5.13 0.71
N ARG A 116 -15.05 5.59 -0.32
CA ARG A 116 -14.77 6.84 -1.06
C ARG A 116 -14.74 8.07 -0.16
N TRP A 117 -15.48 8.06 0.94
CA TRP A 117 -15.46 9.14 1.92
C TRP A 117 -14.10 9.30 2.61
N MET A 118 -13.29 8.23 2.70
CA MET A 118 -11.95 8.29 3.28
C MET A 118 -10.97 9.12 2.42
N LEU A 119 -11.30 9.32 1.14
CA LEU A 119 -10.49 10.11 0.20
C LEU A 119 -10.90 11.59 0.16
N TYR A 120 -12.12 11.92 0.59
CA TYR A 120 -12.64 13.28 0.56
C TYR A 120 -12.36 14.01 1.86
N GLN A 121 -11.67 15.15 1.76
CA GLN A 121 -11.33 15.97 2.91
C GLN A 121 -12.57 16.45 3.69
N GLY A 122 -12.57 16.23 5.00
CA GLY A 122 -13.41 16.96 5.95
C GLY A 122 -14.92 16.74 5.84
N GLY A 123 -15.38 15.83 4.99
CA GLY A 123 -16.78 15.43 4.94
C GLY A 123 -16.98 14.17 5.75
N VAL A 124 -17.52 14.30 6.97
CA VAL A 124 -18.09 13.17 7.70
C VAL A 124 -19.22 12.59 6.85
N TYR A 125 -18.90 11.61 6.01
CA TYR A 125 -19.90 10.88 5.25
C TYR A 125 -20.56 9.89 6.20
N HIS A 126 -21.76 10.24 6.64
CA HIS A 126 -22.66 9.29 7.28
C HIS A 126 -23.44 8.56 6.18
N PRO A 127 -23.21 7.25 5.96
CA PRO A 127 -24.06 6.50 5.06
C PRO A 127 -25.51 6.56 5.58
N PRO A 128 -26.52 6.68 4.70
CA PRO A 128 -27.91 6.71 5.11
C PRO A 128 -28.27 5.37 5.76
N ARG A 129 -28.68 5.40 7.04
CA ARG A 129 -29.27 4.25 7.72
C ARG A 129 -30.46 3.76 6.89
N ARG A 130 -30.35 2.54 6.34
CA ARG A 130 -31.48 1.86 5.68
C ARG A 130 -32.65 1.83 6.68
N ARG A 131 -33.76 2.48 6.33
CA ARG A 131 -35.05 2.37 7.02
C ARG A 131 -35.87 1.26 6.37
#